data_AF-A0A946Z048-F1
#
_entry.id   AF-A0A946Z048-F1
#
_cell.length_a   1.000
_cell.length_b   1.000
_cell.length_c   1.000
_cell.angle_alpha   90.00
_cell.angle_beta   90.00
_cell.angle_gamma   90.00
#
_symmetry.space_group_name_H-M   'P 1'
#
loop_
_entity.id
_entity.type
_entity.pdbx_description
1 polymer ?
#
loop_
_entity_poly.entity_id
_entity_poly.type
_entity_poly.pdbx_seq_one_letter_code
_entity_poly.pdbx_strand_id
1 'polypeptide(L)'
;VAMLIVIGITSSFWVAVIALVVWSIVGSTGRPLRQAYVNGLIDSAQRATVLSFDALMGSAGGVVTQPALGRTADVWGYSASYVVSGVIAAFAVPFIGLSRSENAPADLAEDRAAV
;
A
#
# COMPACT_ATOMS: atom_id res chain seq x y z
N VAL A 1 -4.31 -5.47 3.89
CA VAL A 1 -5.09 -6.65 3.44
C VAL A 1 -6.15 -7.03 4.46
N ALA A 2 -5.78 -7.51 5.66
CA ALA A 2 -6.73 -8.04 6.66
C ALA A 2 -7.90 -7.07 6.98
N MET A 3 -7.61 -5.80 7.24
CA MET A 3 -8.66 -4.81 7.56
C MET A 3 -9.70 -4.64 6.43
N LEU A 4 -9.29 -4.70 5.16
CA LEU A 4 -10.21 -4.60 4.01
C LEU A 4 -11.16 -5.80 3.94
N ILE A 5 -10.63 -7.00 4.24
CA ILE A 5 -11.43 -8.23 4.30
C ILE A 5 -12.42 -8.16 5.47
N VAL A 6 -12.00 -7.65 6.63
CA VAL A 6 -12.87 -7.45 7.80
C VAL A 6 -14.02 -6.49 7.48
N ILE A 7 -13.75 -5.38 6.80
CA ILE A 7 -14.80 -4.44 6.36
C ILE A 7 -15.80 -5.12 5.41
N GLY A 8 -15.32 -5.97 4.50
CA GLY A 8 -16.16 -6.64 3.52
C GLY A 8 -17.07 -7.75 4.08
N ILE A 9 -16.70 -8.37 5.20
CA ILE A 9 -17.44 -9.51 5.78
C ILE A 9 -18.29 -9.10 6.99
N THR A 10 -17.91 -8.02 7.69
CA THR A 10 -18.63 -7.59 8.90
C THR A 10 -20.03 -7.03 8.59
N SER A 11 -21.00 -7.37 9.43
CA SER A 11 -22.34 -6.76 9.41
C SER A 11 -22.49 -5.63 10.43
N SER A 12 -21.48 -5.40 11.29
CA SER A 12 -21.50 -4.34 12.29
C SER A 12 -20.88 -3.06 11.75
N PHE A 13 -21.69 -2.00 11.72
CA PHE A 13 -21.27 -0.66 11.25
C PHE A 13 -20.02 -0.16 11.99
N TRP A 14 -20.01 -0.26 13.33
CA TRP A 14 -18.89 0.23 14.13
C TRP A 14 -17.59 -0.54 13.88
N VAL A 15 -17.68 -1.86 13.65
CA VAL A 15 -16.51 -2.68 13.30
C VAL A 15 -15.95 -2.26 11.95
N ALA A 16 -16.81 -2.00 10.95
CA ALA A 16 -16.39 -1.52 9.64
C ALA A 16 -15.69 -0.16 9.73
N VAL A 17 -16.25 0.79 10.49
CA VAL A 17 -15.67 2.12 10.67
C VAL A 17 -14.31 2.05 11.34
N ILE A 18 -14.18 1.28 12.44
CA ILE A 18 -12.88 1.13 13.14
C ILE A 18 -11.85 0.50 12.21
N ALA A 19 -12.22 -0.57 11.49
CA ALA A 19 -11.32 -1.22 10.54
C ALA A 19 -10.90 -0.27 9.40
N LEU A 20 -11.80 0.58 8.92
CA LEU A 20 -11.54 1.59 7.89
C LEU A 20 -10.55 2.66 8.40
N VAL A 21 -10.74 3.13 9.63
CA VAL A 21 -9.83 4.11 10.26
C VAL A 21 -8.44 3.51 10.41
N VAL A 22 -8.34 2.29 10.98
CA VAL A 22 -7.05 1.59 11.14
C VAL A 22 -6.38 1.38 9.78
N TRP A 23 -7.13 0.93 8.78
CA TRP A 23 -6.61 0.76 7.43
C TRP A 23 -6.09 2.07 6.84
N SER A 24 -6.81 3.18 7.02
CA SER A 24 -6.43 4.50 6.50
C SER A 24 -5.15 5.03 7.16
N ILE A 25 -5.01 4.86 8.48
CA ILE A 25 -3.79 5.23 9.22
C ILE A 25 -2.60 4.47 8.65
N VAL A 26 -2.69 3.13 8.54
CA VAL A 26 -1.61 2.30 8.00
C VAL A 26 -1.28 2.69 6.54
N GLY A 27 -2.30 2.93 5.72
CA GLY A 27 -2.13 3.35 4.33
C GLY A 27 -1.41 4.69 4.18
N SER A 28 -1.66 5.64 5.11
CA SER A 28 -1.02 6.96 5.09
C SER A 28 0.50 6.89 5.31
N THR A 29 0.96 5.94 6.13
CA THR A 29 2.38 5.77 6.46
C THR A 29 3.19 5.15 5.31
N GLY A 30 2.54 4.52 4.33
CA GLY A 30 3.24 3.80 3.26
C GLY A 30 4.09 4.68 2.33
N ARG A 31 3.69 5.92 2.07
CA ARG A 31 4.47 6.87 1.24
C ARG A 31 5.77 7.32 1.92
N PRO A 32 5.75 7.84 3.16
CA PRO A 32 6.99 8.28 3.81
C PRO A 32 7.95 7.12 4.08
N LEU A 33 7.46 5.91 4.40
CA LEU A 33 8.34 4.72 4.55
C LEU A 33 9.09 4.42 3.26
N ARG A 34 8.38 4.41 2.12
CA ARG A 34 9.00 4.15 0.81
C ARG A 34 10.01 5.24 0.45
N GLN A 35 9.68 6.50 0.72
CA GLN A 35 10.60 7.61 0.50
C GLN A 35 11.86 7.49 1.36
N ALA A 36 11.73 7.13 2.64
CA ALA A 36 12.87 6.91 3.53
C ALA A 36 13.76 5.74 3.04
N TYR A 37 13.15 4.61 2.68
CA TYR A 37 13.83 3.43 2.16
C TYR A 37 14.60 3.73 0.86
N VAL A 38 13.92 4.38 -0.10
CA VAL A 38 14.50 4.76 -1.39
C VAL A 38 15.60 5.82 -1.22
N ASN A 39 15.42 6.78 -0.31
CA ASN A 39 16.46 7.77 -0.01
C ASN A 39 17.75 7.14 0.54
N GLY A 40 17.66 5.99 1.21
CA GLY A 40 18.82 5.23 1.68
C GLY A 40 19.55 4.46 0.58
N LEU A 41 18.92 4.24 -0.58
CA LEU A 41 19.45 3.40 -1.66
C LEU A 41 19.89 4.17 -2.92
N ILE A 42 19.62 5.48 -3.01
CA ILE A 42 19.75 6.24 -4.26
C ILE A 42 20.79 7.37 -4.19
N ASP A 43 21.73 7.33 -5.14
CA ASP A 43 22.60 8.44 -5.55
C ASP A 43 21.76 9.61 -6.13
N SER A 44 22.07 10.84 -5.72
CA SER A 44 21.18 12.01 -5.87
C SER A 44 20.76 12.33 -7.31
N ALA A 45 21.54 11.89 -8.29
CA ALA A 45 21.34 12.20 -9.71
C ALA A 45 20.06 11.57 -10.32
N GLN A 46 19.66 10.36 -9.91
CA GLN A 46 18.50 9.67 -10.50
C GLN A 46 17.24 9.68 -9.61
N ARG A 47 17.31 10.29 -8.42
CA ARG A 47 16.21 10.28 -7.43
C ARG A 47 14.89 10.82 -7.97
N ALA A 48 14.95 11.88 -8.78
CA ALA A 48 13.75 12.47 -9.40
C ALA A 48 13.06 11.51 -10.38
N THR A 49 13.83 10.77 -11.18
CA THR A 49 13.31 9.81 -12.17
C THR A 49 12.70 8.59 -11.49
N VAL A 50 13.33 8.08 -10.43
CA VAL A 50 12.77 6.94 -9.69
C VAL A 50 11.47 7.35 -8.97
N LEU A 51 11.43 8.55 -8.39
CA LEU A 51 10.22 9.05 -7.74
C LEU A 51 9.09 9.31 -8.74
N SER A 52 9.39 9.82 -9.93
CA SER A 52 8.37 10.02 -10.98
C SER A 52 7.87 8.70 -11.54
N PHE A 53 8.74 7.69 -11.65
CA PHE A 53 8.33 6.33 -12.00
C PHE A 53 7.42 5.71 -10.93
N ASP A 54 7.73 5.85 -9.63
CA ASP A 54 6.85 5.41 -8.53
C ASP A 54 5.48 6.11 -8.60
N ALA A 55 5.47 7.43 -8.82
CA ALA A 55 4.24 8.20 -8.97
C ALA A 55 3.43 7.77 -10.22
N LEU A 56 4.09 7.47 -11.33
CA LEU A 56 3.47 6.95 -12.55
C LEU A 56 2.85 5.58 -12.30
N MET A 57 3.56 4.67 -11.64
CA MET A 57 3.04 3.34 -11.28
C MET A 57 1.84 3.44 -10.35
N GLY A 58 1.88 4.32 -9.35
CA GLY A 58 0.74 4.59 -8.48
C GLY A 58 -0.48 5.14 -9.23
N SER A 59 -0.25 6.06 -10.17
CA SER A 59 -1.31 6.66 -10.98
C SER A 59 -1.91 5.66 -11.97
N ALA A 60 -1.08 4.89 -12.68
CA ALA A 60 -1.50 3.86 -13.61
C ALA A 60 -2.29 2.75 -12.89
N GLY A 61 -1.81 2.32 -11.72
CA GLY A 61 -2.55 1.41 -10.85
C GLY A 61 -3.92 1.98 -10.47
N GLY A 62 -3.99 3.24 -10.03
CA GLY A 62 -5.25 3.90 -9.71
C GLY A 62 -6.23 3.91 -10.89
N VAL A 63 -5.79 4.33 -12.07
CA VAL A 63 -6.62 4.43 -13.28
C VAL A 63 -7.21 3.09 -13.71
N VAL A 64 -6.47 1.99 -13.56
CA VAL A 64 -6.97 0.65 -13.93
C VAL A 64 -7.85 0.07 -12.84
N THR A 65 -7.48 0.23 -11.58
CA THR A 65 -8.15 -0.46 -10.47
C THR A 65 -9.42 0.24 -10.03
N GLN A 66 -9.47 1.58 -10.07
CA GLN A 66 -10.62 2.37 -9.61
C GLN A 66 -11.92 2.07 -10.38
N PRO A 67 -11.93 2.02 -11.74
CA PRO A 67 -13.15 1.69 -12.47
C PRO A 67 -13.62 0.26 -12.20
N ALA A 68 -12.69 -0.70 -12.08
CA ALA A 68 -13.02 -2.07 -11.74
C ALA A 68 -13.66 -2.15 -10.34
N LEU A 69 -13.07 -1.50 -9.35
CA LEU A 69 -13.59 -1.46 -7.98
C LEU A 69 -14.93 -0.72 -7.88
N GLY A 70 -15.09 0.39 -8.61
CA GLY A 70 -16.36 1.11 -8.74
C GLY A 70 -17.45 0.22 -9.33
N ARG A 71 -17.15 -0.48 -10.43
CA ARG A 71 -18.09 -1.42 -11.04
C ARG A 71 -18.46 -2.58 -10.11
N THR A 72 -17.51 -3.12 -9.35
CA THR A 72 -17.84 -4.15 -8.34
C THR A 72 -18.73 -3.60 -7.22
N ALA A 73 -18.55 -2.35 -6.83
CA ALA A 73 -19.41 -1.69 -5.84
C ALA A 73 -20.83 -1.48 -6.39
N ASP A 74 -20.96 -1.09 -7.66
CA ASP A 74 -22.25 -0.87 -8.31
C ASP A 74 -23.06 -2.18 -8.47
N VAL A 75 -22.39 -3.29 -8.80
CA VAL A 75 -23.06 -4.56 -9.15
C VAL A 75 -23.24 -5.48 -7.93
N TRP A 76 -22.26 -5.53 -7.03
CA TRP A 76 -22.24 -6.46 -5.88
C TRP A 76 -22.25 -5.74 -4.53
N GLY A 77 -22.27 -4.41 -4.51
CA GLY A 77 -22.25 -3.61 -3.29
C GLY A 77 -20.85 -3.34 -2.75
N TYR A 78 -20.77 -2.42 -1.79
CA TYR A 78 -19.51 -1.98 -1.19
C TYR A 78 -18.76 -3.09 -0.44
N SER A 79 -19.47 -4.00 0.23
CA SER A 79 -18.86 -5.13 0.94
C SER A 79 -17.99 -5.97 0.02
N ALA A 80 -18.52 -6.37 -1.14
CA ALA A 80 -17.79 -7.12 -2.16
C ALA A 80 -16.60 -6.32 -2.71
N SER A 81 -16.78 -5.03 -2.99
CA SER A 81 -15.69 -4.14 -3.46
C SER A 81 -14.52 -4.05 -2.46
N TYR A 82 -14.80 -4.02 -1.15
CA TYR A 82 -13.75 -4.06 -0.12
C TYR A 82 -13.00 -5.40 -0.07
N VAL A 83 -13.70 -6.53 -0.24
CA VAL A 83 -13.04 -7.85 -0.32
C VAL A 83 -12.14 -7.91 -1.56
N VAL A 84 -12.63 -7.49 -2.73
CA VAL A 84 -11.85 -7.45 -3.97
C VAL A 84 -10.63 -6.55 -3.82
N SER A 85 -10.79 -5.38 -3.21
CA SER A 85 -9.66 -4.48 -2.88
C SER A 85 -8.63 -5.17 -1.98
N GLY A 86 -9.08 -5.95 -1.00
CA GLY A 86 -8.22 -6.76 -0.13
C GLY A 86 -7.42 -7.81 -0.89
N VAL A 87 -8.05 -8.52 -1.83
CA VAL A 87 -7.40 -9.52 -2.70
C VAL A 87 -6.35 -8.86 -3.60
N ILE A 88 -6.69 -7.73 -4.24
CA ILE A 88 -5.74 -6.98 -5.08
C ILE A 88 -4.53 -6.55 -4.25
N ALA A 89 -4.75 -6.01 -3.05
CA ALA A 89 -3.67 -5.65 -2.13
C ALA A 89 -2.83 -6.86 -1.66
N ALA A 90 -3.42 -8.06 -1.59
CA ALA A 90 -2.72 -9.27 -1.19
C ALA A 90 -1.66 -9.70 -2.22
N PHE A 91 -1.85 -9.41 -3.52
CA PHE A 91 -0.84 -9.67 -4.54
C PHE A 91 0.48 -8.91 -4.31
N ALA A 92 0.46 -7.79 -3.58
CA ALA A 92 1.68 -7.06 -3.24
C ALA A 92 2.50 -7.73 -2.12
N VAL A 93 1.87 -8.55 -1.26
CA VAL A 93 2.51 -9.20 -0.11
C VAL A 93 3.73 -10.05 -0.48
N PRO A 94 3.69 -10.94 -1.49
CA PRO A 94 4.87 -11.72 -1.87
C PRO A 94 6.03 -10.84 -2.33
N PHE A 95 5.77 -9.75 -3.07
CA PHE A 95 6.83 -8.83 -3.51
C PHE A 95 7.47 -8.09 -2.34
N ILE A 96 6.70 -7.70 -1.33
CA ILE A 96 7.23 -7.08 -0.11
C ILE A 96 8.08 -8.10 0.66
N GLY A 97 7.65 -9.37 0.74
CA GLY A 97 8.42 -10.44 1.36
C GLY A 97 9.76 -10.67 0.66
N LEU A 98 9.75 -10.76 -0.67
CA LEU A 98 10.95 -10.91 -1.48
C LEU A 98 11.90 -9.71 -1.36
N SER A 99 11.36 -8.48 -1.35
CA SER A 99 12.18 -7.28 -1.14
C SER A 99 12.87 -7.29 0.22
N ARG A 100 12.21 -7.79 1.27
CA ARG A 100 12.82 -7.89 2.61
C ARG A 100 13.87 -8.99 2.70
N SER A 101 13.75 -10.06 1.92
CA SER A 101 14.78 -11.11 1.92
C SER A 101 16.11 -10.66 1.32
N GLU A 102 16.14 -9.55 0.59
CA GLU A 102 17.37 -8.94 0.06
C GLU A 102 18.22 -8.27 1.17
N ASN A 103 17.70 -8.13 2.40
CA ASN A 103 18.39 -7.52 3.55
C ASN A 103 19.13 -6.21 3.18
N ALA A 104 18.43 -5.30 2.51
CA ALA A 104 19.05 -4.07 2.04
C ALA A 104 19.58 -3.27 3.24
N PRO A 105 20.72 -2.55 3.13
CA PRO A 105 21.24 -1.72 4.22
C PRO A 105 20.22 -0.70 4.75
N ALA A 106 19.27 -0.29 3.91
CA ALA A 106 18.17 0.60 4.27
C ALA A 106 17.08 -0.03 5.19
N ASP A 107 17.08 -1.36 5.37
CA ASP A 107 16.21 -2.05 6.33
C ASP A 107 16.71 -1.90 7.78
N LEU A 108 18.01 -1.70 7.96
CA LEU A 108 18.64 -1.38 9.24
C LEU A 108 18.74 0.14 9.34
N ALA A 109 17.96 0.77 10.22
CA ALA A 109 18.04 2.20 10.49
C ALA A 109 19.34 2.60 11.23
N GLU A 110 20.48 1.99 10.88
CA GLU A 110 21.71 1.98 11.66
C GLU A 110 22.88 2.55 10.83
N ASP A 111 22.78 3.81 10.42
CA ASP A 111 23.98 4.64 10.11
C ASP A 111 23.70 6.16 10.10
N ARG A 112 22.90 6.66 11.05
CA ARG A 112 22.80 8.12 11.30
C ARG A 112 22.60 8.51 12.76
N ALA A 113 23.00 7.65 13.69
CA ALA A 113 23.10 7.98 15.11
C ALA A 113 24.56 7.94 15.62
N ALA A 114 25.53 7.82 14.71
CA ALA A 114 26.95 7.76 15.02
C ALA A 114 27.78 8.79 14.23
N VAL A 115 27.33 10.06 14.19
CA VAL A 115 28.18 11.24 13.95
C VAL A 115 27.65 12.42 14.74
#